data_AF-A0A4S2B376-F1
#
_entry.id   AF-A0A4S2B376-F1
#
_cell.length_a   1.000
_cell.length_b   1.000
_cell.length_c   1.000
_cell.angle_alpha   90.00
_cell.angle_beta   90.00
_cell.angle_gamma   90.00
#
_symmetry.space_group_name_H-M   'P 1'
#
loop_
_entity.id
_entity.type
_entity.pdbx_description
1 polymer ?
#
loop_
_entity_poly.entity_id
_entity_poly.type
_entity_poly.pdbx_seq_one_letter_code
_entity_poly.pdbx_strand_id
1 'polypeptide(L)'
;MEAKLCQSCGMPLSSAEVLGTNADGSLNEEYCTYCYQHGNFAQDCTMDEMIEHCAQFTDEFNKDSGMNFTKEEAIAGMKEFFPTLKRWQSKQ
;
A
#
# COMPACT_ATOMS: atom_id res chain seq x y z
N MET A 1 -8.76 15.46 8.92
CA MET A 1 -7.45 14.78 8.99
C MET A 1 -7.33 14.01 7.69
N GLU A 2 -6.37 14.34 6.85
CA GLU A 2 -6.12 13.60 5.62
C GLU A 2 -5.56 12.22 6.00
N ALA A 3 -6.27 11.15 5.63
CA ALA A 3 -5.75 9.80 5.78
C ALA A 3 -4.58 9.64 4.81
N LYS A 4 -3.35 9.56 5.33
CA LYS A 4 -2.17 9.27 4.52
C LYS A 4 -2.27 7.83 4.06
N LEU A 5 -2.12 7.59 2.75
CA LEU A 5 -2.13 6.25 2.17
C LEU A 5 -0.72 5.89 1.71
N CYS A 6 -0.35 4.63 1.89
CA CYS A 6 0.91 4.08 1.41
C CYS A 6 1.04 4.29 -0.09
N GLN A 7 2.08 4.98 -0.53
CA GLN A 7 2.39 5.30 -1.93
C GLN A 7 2.92 4.09 -2.72
N SER A 8 2.71 2.88 -2.22
CA SER A 8 3.05 1.59 -2.85
C SER A 8 1.85 0.64 -2.88
N CYS A 9 1.18 0.41 -1.75
CA CYS A 9 0.06 -0.55 -1.69
C CYS A 9 -1.30 0.09 -1.40
N GLY A 10 -1.37 1.40 -1.19
CA GLY A 10 -2.61 2.11 -0.84
C GLY A 10 -3.11 1.85 0.58
N MET A 11 -2.40 1.07 1.40
CA MET A 11 -2.77 0.82 2.80
C MET A 11 -2.82 2.13 3.61
N PRO A 12 -3.87 2.35 4.43
CA PRO A 12 -3.97 3.53 5.29
C PRO A 12 -2.87 3.54 6.35
N LEU A 13 -2.14 4.65 6.41
CA LEU A 13 -1.07 4.92 7.37
C LEU A 13 -1.67 5.57 8.62
N SER A 14 -2.55 4.84 9.30
CA SER A 14 -3.33 5.33 10.44
C SER A 14 -2.51 5.51 11.71
N SER A 15 -1.33 4.90 11.82
CA SER A 15 -0.52 4.89 13.06
C SER A 15 0.96 4.68 12.77
N ALA A 16 1.83 5.08 13.71
CA ALA A 16 3.27 4.93 13.59
C ALA A 16 3.72 3.46 13.43
N GLU A 17 2.96 2.51 13.96
CA GLU A 17 3.24 1.07 13.88
C GLU A 17 3.17 0.53 12.45
N VAL A 18 2.36 1.14 11.60
CA VAL A 18 2.24 0.75 10.19
C VAL A 18 3.17 1.54 9.28
N LEU A 19 3.87 2.55 9.79
CA LEU A 19 4.81 3.35 9.00
C LEU A 19 6.11 2.57 8.72
N GLY A 20 6.63 2.74 7.51
CA GLY A 20 7.92 2.18 7.11
C GLY A 20 9.09 2.86 7.80
N THR A 21 10.30 2.40 7.49
CA THR A 21 11.54 3.01 8.01
C THR A 21 12.49 3.43 6.89
N ASN A 22 13.07 4.61 7.03
CA ASN A 22 14.12 5.13 6.16
C ASN A 22 15.46 4.46 6.47
N ALA A 23 16.47 4.68 5.61
CA ALA A 23 17.80 4.10 5.79
C ALA A 23 18.48 4.55 7.10
N ASP A 24 18.14 5.73 7.61
CA ASP A 24 18.62 6.28 8.88
C ASP A 24 17.84 5.76 10.11
N GLY A 25 16.78 4.99 9.90
CA GLY A 25 15.92 4.46 10.96
C GLY A 25 14.74 5.35 11.37
N SER A 26 14.59 6.55 10.81
CA SER A 26 13.38 7.37 10.98
C SER A 26 12.15 6.75 10.31
N LEU A 27 10.96 7.10 10.80
CA LEU A 27 9.69 6.63 10.23
C LEU A 27 9.40 7.27 8.87
N ASN A 28 8.86 6.48 7.96
CA ASN A 28 8.46 6.92 6.63
C ASN A 28 6.94 7.18 6.61
N GLU A 29 6.55 8.42 6.33
CA GLU A 29 5.13 8.82 6.31
C GLU A 29 4.44 8.59 4.96
N GLU A 30 5.17 8.08 3.96
CA GLU A 30 4.67 7.83 2.62
C GLU A 30 4.47 6.34 2.34
N TYR A 31 5.22 5.47 3.01
CA TYR A 31 5.20 4.03 2.80
C TYR A 31 4.95 3.29 4.11
N CYS A 32 4.24 2.16 4.03
CA CYS A 32 4.02 1.30 5.19
C CYS A 32 5.21 0.37 5.46
N THR A 33 5.28 -0.16 6.68
CA THR A 33 6.30 -1.13 7.13
C THR A 33 6.33 -2.39 6.30
N TYR A 34 5.23 -2.79 5.67
CA TYR A 34 5.19 -3.97 4.81
C TYR A 34 5.79 -3.72 3.42
N CYS A 35 5.73 -2.48 2.94
CA CYS A 35 6.24 -2.12 1.61
C CYS A 35 7.67 -1.60 1.67
N TYR A 36 8.06 -0.87 2.71
CA TYR A 36 9.33 -0.15 2.75
C TYR A 36 9.95 -0.19 4.15
N GLN A 37 11.16 -0.74 4.24
CA GLN A 37 11.92 -0.86 5.49
C GLN A 37 13.39 -0.59 5.24
N HIS A 38 14.05 0.04 6.20
CA HIS A 38 15.49 0.34 6.15
C HIS A 38 15.93 1.02 4.85
N GLY A 39 15.09 1.91 4.32
CA GLY A 39 15.40 2.66 3.11
C GLY A 39 15.18 1.90 1.80
N ASN A 40 14.62 0.68 1.83
CA ASN A 40 14.44 -0.16 0.66
C ASN A 40 13.03 -0.78 0.61
N PHE A 41 12.53 -1.04 -0.60
CA PHE A 41 11.28 -1.78 -0.76
C PHE A 41 11.49 -3.24 -0.36
N ALA A 42 10.61 -3.76 0.49
CA ALA A 42 10.70 -5.14 0.98
C ALA A 42 10.40 -6.19 -0.10
N GLN A 43 9.69 -5.79 -1.16
CA GLN A 43 9.32 -6.64 -2.29
C GLN A 43 9.70 -5.97 -3.61
N ASP A 44 10.50 -6.67 -4.42
CA ASP A 44 10.77 -6.33 -5.81
C ASP A 44 9.74 -7.04 -6.70
N CYS A 45 8.59 -6.40 -6.88
CA CYS A 45 7.49 -6.92 -7.67
C CYS A 45 6.93 -5.83 -8.59
N THR A 46 6.25 -6.27 -9.65
CA THR A 46 5.52 -5.40 -10.56
C THR A 46 4.22 -4.89 -9.93
N MET A 47 3.60 -3.88 -10.55
CA MET A 47 2.34 -3.32 -10.09
C MET A 47 1.24 -4.39 -10.05
N ASP A 48 1.10 -5.21 -11.09
CA ASP A 48 0.10 -6.29 -11.13
C ASP A 48 0.33 -7.33 -10.01
N GLU A 49 1.58 -7.73 -9.76
CA GLU A 49 1.91 -8.63 -8.66
C GLU A 49 1.57 -8.03 -7.29
N MET A 50 1.82 -6.74 -7.09
CA MET A 50 1.42 -6.05 -5.85
C MET A 50 -0.10 -6.02 -5.71
N ILE A 51 -0.84 -5.78 -6.80
CA ILE A 51 -2.31 -5.78 -6.78
C ILE A 51 -2.83 -7.15 -6.39
N GLU A 52 -2.32 -8.21 -6.99
CA GLU A 52 -2.70 -9.57 -6.64
C GLU A 52 -2.38 -9.91 -5.18
N HIS A 53 -1.23 -9.45 -4.69
CA HIS A 53 -0.83 -9.63 -3.30
C HIS A 53 -1.77 -8.87 -2.35
N CYS A 54 -2.02 -7.58 -2.58
CA CYS A 54 -2.95 -6.78 -1.79
C CYS A 54 -4.38 -7.34 -1.83
N ALA A 55 -4.81 -7.90 -2.95
CA ALA A 55 -6.11 -8.53 -3.10
C ALA A 55 -6.28 -9.81 -2.26
N GLN A 56 -5.18 -10.45 -1.82
CA GLN A 56 -5.26 -11.55 -0.85
C GLN A 56 -5.65 -11.06 0.55
N PHE A 57 -5.34 -9.80 0.88
CA PHE A 57 -5.64 -9.16 2.16
C PHE A 57 -6.97 -8.41 2.16
N THR A 58 -7.76 -8.45 1.06
CA THR A 58 -9.06 -7.78 0.97
C THR A 58 -10.01 -8.21 2.09
N ASP A 59 -10.02 -9.49 2.45
CA ASP A 59 -10.83 -10.01 3.55
C ASP A 59 -10.44 -9.39 4.91
N GLU A 60 -9.15 -9.24 5.17
CA GLU A 60 -8.66 -8.60 6.40
C GLU A 60 -8.98 -7.11 6.41
N PHE A 61 -8.78 -6.44 5.27
CA PHE A 61 -9.15 -5.05 5.11
C PHE A 61 -10.64 -4.81 5.32
N ASN A 62 -11.51 -5.68 4.78
CA ASN A 62 -12.96 -5.60 4.96
C ASN A 62 -13.35 -5.72 6.44
N LYS A 63 -12.70 -6.62 7.19
CA LYS A 63 -12.94 -6.80 8.63
C LYS A 63 -12.54 -5.57 9.45
N ASP A 64 -11.41 -4.96 9.13
CA ASP A 64 -10.87 -3.81 9.86
C ASP A 64 -11.60 -2.51 9.51
N SER A 65 -11.88 -2.28 8.23
CA SER A 65 -12.56 -1.08 7.73
C SER A 65 -14.09 -1.12 7.85
N GLY A 66 -14.67 -2.30 8.08
CA GLY A 66 -16.12 -2.54 8.01
C GLY A 66 -16.68 -2.47 6.58
N MET A 67 -15.83 -2.47 5.56
CA MET A 67 -16.22 -2.52 4.15
C MET A 67 -16.44 -3.96 3.68
N ASN A 68 -17.02 -4.14 2.50
CA ASN A 68 -17.27 -5.46 1.93
C ASN A 68 -16.97 -5.45 0.43
N PHE A 69 -15.69 -5.36 0.09
CA PHE A 69 -15.25 -5.50 -1.29
C PHE A 69 -15.01 -6.96 -1.62
N THR A 70 -15.47 -7.40 -2.79
CA THR A 70 -14.98 -8.65 -3.36
C THR A 70 -13.52 -8.50 -3.80
N LYS A 71 -12.81 -9.63 -3.93
CA LYS A 71 -11.44 -9.63 -4.44
C LYS A 71 -11.34 -8.95 -5.81
N GLU A 72 -12.33 -9.18 -6.68
CA GLU A 72 -12.39 -8.61 -8.02
C GLU A 72 -12.59 -7.09 -7.99
N GLU A 73 -13.47 -6.58 -7.14
CA GLU A 73 -13.68 -5.14 -6.95
C GLU A 73 -12.44 -4.46 -6.37
N ALA A 74 -11.79 -5.09 -5.38
CA ALA A 74 -10.54 -4.60 -4.82
C ALA A 74 -9.45 -4.52 -5.88
N ILE A 75 -9.29 -5.57 -6.71
CA ILE A 75 -8.33 -5.58 -7.82
C ILE A 75 -8.64 -4.46 -8.82
N ALA A 76 -9.90 -4.28 -9.22
CA ALA A 76 -10.30 -3.24 -10.15
C ALA A 76 -9.98 -1.84 -9.60
N GLY A 77 -10.36 -1.56 -8.35
CA GLY A 77 -10.06 -0.30 -7.69
C GLY A 77 -8.56 -0.07 -7.52
N MET A 78 -7.79 -1.10 -7.15
CA MET A 78 -6.33 -1.02 -7.05
C MET A 78 -5.68 -0.78 -8.43
N LYS A 79 -6.19 -1.35 -9.52
CA LYS A 79 -5.69 -1.10 -10.89
C LYS A 79 -5.88 0.35 -11.32
N GLU A 80 -6.95 1.00 -10.90
CA GLU A 80 -7.18 2.41 -11.17
C GLU A 80 -6.38 3.33 -10.23
N PHE A 81 -6.23 2.91 -8.97
CA PHE A 81 -5.59 3.71 -7.93
C PHE A 81 -4.06 3.62 -7.95
N PHE A 82 -3.47 2.43 -8.13
CA PHE A 82 -2.02 2.21 -8.06
C PHE A 82 -1.22 3.07 -9.04
N PRO A 83 -1.66 3.31 -10.29
CA PRO A 83 -0.99 4.24 -11.22
C PRO A 83 -0.85 5.68 -10.69
N THR A 84 -1.67 6.08 -9.72
CA THR A 84 -1.59 7.40 -9.07
C THR A 84 -0.57 7.46 -7.94
N LEU A 85 -0.10 6.30 -7.46
CA LEU A 85 0.84 6.18 -6.34
C LEU A 85 2.27 6.40 -6.81
N LYS A 86 3.09 7.09 -6.01
CA LYS A 86 4.48 7.46 -6.38
C LYS A 86 5.35 6.28 -6.82
N ARG A 87 5.20 5.09 -6.23
CA ARG A 87 5.98 3.90 -6.61
C ARG A 87 5.70 3.46 -8.05
N TRP A 88 4.43 3.53 -8.47
CA TRP A 88 3.98 3.01 -9.76
C TRP A 88 3.74 4.08 -10.79
N GLN A 89 3.78 5.35 -10.38
CA GLN A 89 3.70 6.51 -11.25
C GLN A 89 4.95 6.56 -12.13
N SER A 90 4.95 5.73 -13.17
CA SER A 90 5.87 5.84 -14.29
C SER A 90 5.50 7.13 -15.00
N LYS A 91 6.45 8.06 -15.11
CA LYS A 91 6.28 9.29 -15.90
C LYS A 91 5.71 8.91 -17.26
N GLN A 92 4.45 9.26 -17.52
CA GLN A 92 3.97 9.41 -18.89
C GLN A 92 4.67 10.62 -19.53
#